data_AF-G9XPE9-F1
#
_entry.id   AF-G9XPE9-F1
#
_cell.length_a   1.000
_cell.length_b   1.000
_cell.length_c   1.000
_cell.angle_alpha   90.00
_cell.angle_beta   90.00
_cell.angle_gamma   90.00
#
_symmetry.space_group_name_H-M   'P 1'
#
loop_
_entity.id
_entity.type
_entity.pdbx_description
1 polymer ?
#
loop_
_entity_poly.entity_id
_entity_poly.type
_entity_poly.pdbx_seq_one_letter_code
_entity_poly.pdbx_strand_id
1 'polypeptide(L)'
;MRQIQYDLEIIYVYKLYYFFSLLIFICPTSLILGWRFGQMLGLLIFILGFLLAYFLMMHKKSFPTPDKKITARKMAKEITQDSTPLAISHFSSQLYFYFNEKRQAIALLEKYQNTHDPLLCATLADILLREGRPRHALRIVHDNPHHTSDPLLLCVLGHILRQMNEWQAAIRIYELSLALSKKSGFPCNGANRFTQFLLTLSYTATIHHSLGDCYLILKNYSQAKKHYLLGNIRIFDVSLWRTGKVPTTHTA
;
A
#
# COMPACT_ATOMS: atom_id res chain seq x y z
N MET A 1 18.51 15.84 4.35
CA MET A 1 18.06 14.77 3.43
C MET A 1 16.56 14.96 3.20
N ARG A 2 16.08 15.02 1.94
CA ARG A 2 14.63 15.07 1.68
C ARG A 2 14.00 13.76 2.16
N GLN A 3 12.98 13.87 3.01
CA GLN A 3 12.25 12.72 3.52
C GLN A 3 11.44 12.11 2.37
N ILE A 4 11.63 10.81 2.10
CA ILE A 4 10.82 10.10 1.10
C ILE A 4 9.38 10.05 1.62
N GLN A 5 8.45 10.55 0.82
CA GLN A 5 7.03 10.41 1.11
C GLN A 5 6.57 9.04 0.61
N TYR A 6 6.48 8.10 1.54
CA TYR A 6 5.94 6.77 1.27
C TYR A 6 4.42 6.83 1.16
N ASP A 7 3.85 5.91 0.40
CA ASP A 7 2.41 5.68 0.41
C ASP A 7 1.94 5.15 1.75
N LEU A 8 0.69 5.46 2.07
CA LEU A 8 0.03 4.93 3.27
C LEU A 8 0.10 3.40 3.33
N GLU A 9 0.05 2.74 2.17
CA GLU A 9 0.12 1.29 2.06
C GLU A 9 1.47 0.74 2.50
N ILE A 10 2.53 1.36 2.00
CA ILE A 10 3.91 0.99 2.28
C ILE A 10 4.23 1.34 3.74
N ILE A 11 3.80 2.51 4.21
CA ILE A 11 3.93 2.93 5.62
C ILE A 11 3.25 1.92 6.54
N TYR A 12 2.04 1.47 6.21
CA TYR A 12 1.31 0.49 7.01
C TYR A 12 2.07 -0.83 7.14
N VAL A 13 2.58 -1.36 6.02
CA VAL A 13 3.38 -2.59 6.01
C VAL A 13 4.65 -2.41 6.86
N TYR A 14 5.38 -1.30 6.71
CA TYR A 14 6.56 -1.02 7.54
C TYR A 14 6.24 -0.90 9.04
N LYS A 15 5.13 -0.25 9.38
CA LYS A 15 4.65 -0.15 10.78
C LYS A 15 4.34 -1.52 11.36
N LEU A 16 3.66 -2.38 10.62
CA LEU A 16 3.40 -3.74 11.06
C LEU A 16 4.69 -4.54 11.26
N TYR A 17 5.65 -4.46 10.33
CA TYR A 17 6.95 -5.11 10.51
C TYR A 17 7.68 -4.60 11.76
N TYR A 18 7.64 -3.29 12.01
CA TYR A 18 8.21 -2.71 13.22
C TYR A 18 7.52 -3.25 14.47
N PHE A 19 6.19 -3.30 14.49
CA PHE A 19 5.42 -3.89 15.57
C PHE A 19 5.77 -5.37 15.83
N PHE A 20 5.79 -6.20 14.79
CA PHE A 20 6.17 -7.61 14.92
C PHE A 20 7.63 -7.79 15.36
N SER A 21 8.54 -6.91 14.92
CA SER A 21 9.93 -6.95 15.37
C SER A 21 10.07 -6.73 16.87
N LEU A 22 9.24 -5.85 17.45
CA LEU A 22 9.19 -5.64 18.91
C LEU A 22 8.59 -6.86 19.62
N LEU A 23 7.51 -7.42 19.07
CA LEU A 23 6.87 -8.62 19.64
C LEU A 23 7.79 -9.84 19.66
N ILE A 24 8.69 -9.99 18.67
CA ILE A 24 9.69 -11.07 18.65
C ILE A 24 10.56 -11.07 19.92
N PHE A 25 10.81 -9.92 20.54
CA PHE A 25 11.54 -9.85 21.80
C PHE A 25 10.62 -9.97 23.02
N ILE A 26 9.42 -9.39 22.97
CA ILE A 26 8.47 -9.40 24.09
C ILE A 26 7.94 -10.81 24.37
N CYS A 27 7.61 -11.59 23.32
CA CYS A 27 7.04 -12.92 23.49
C CYS A 27 7.97 -13.87 24.28
N PRO A 28 9.25 -14.08 23.90
CA PRO A 28 10.17 -14.92 24.66
C PRO A 28 10.40 -14.42 26.09
N THR A 29 10.56 -13.11 26.29
CA THR A 29 10.73 -12.54 27.64
C THR A 29 9.53 -12.82 28.52
N SER A 30 8.31 -12.66 27.99
CA SER A 30 7.08 -12.95 28.74
C SER A 30 6.94 -14.43 29.08
N LEU A 31 7.32 -15.34 28.18
CA LEU A 31 7.32 -16.78 28.42
C LEU A 31 8.34 -17.18 29.49
N ILE A 32 9.57 -16.64 29.44
CA ILE A 32 10.62 -16.92 30.43
C ILE A 32 10.18 -16.43 31.81
N LEU A 33 9.63 -15.22 31.91
CA LEU A 33 9.13 -14.67 33.17
C LEU A 33 7.91 -15.43 33.68
N GLY A 34 6.99 -15.81 32.80
CA GLY A 34 5.82 -16.62 33.14
C GLY A 34 6.21 -18.00 33.68
N TRP A 35 7.21 -18.63 33.08
CA TRP A 35 7.75 -19.91 33.54
C TRP A 35 8.46 -19.78 34.90
N ARG A 36 9.26 -18.73 35.09
CA ARG A 36 10.11 -18.57 36.28
C ARG A 36 9.36 -18.02 37.51
N PHE A 37 8.44 -17.08 37.30
CA PHE A 37 7.82 -16.29 38.36
C PHE A 37 6.29 -16.41 38.40
N GLY A 38 5.71 -17.27 37.55
CA GLY A 38 4.29 -17.56 37.51
C GLY A 38 3.57 -16.92 36.32
N GLN A 39 2.54 -17.60 35.83
CA GLN A 39 1.84 -17.27 34.59
C GLN A 39 1.22 -15.87 34.60
N MET A 40 0.71 -15.41 35.74
CA MET A 40 0.11 -14.07 35.88
C MET A 40 1.13 -12.95 35.59
N LEU A 41 2.37 -13.10 36.08
CA LEU A 41 3.42 -12.12 35.80
C LEU A 41 3.82 -12.13 34.33
N GLY A 42 3.99 -13.32 33.74
CA GLY A 42 4.26 -13.46 32.31
C GLY A 42 3.20 -12.79 31.44
N LEU A 43 1.92 -13.03 31.75
CA LEU A 43 0.78 -12.43 31.04
C LEU A 43 0.72 -10.91 31.20
N LEU A 44 0.98 -10.38 32.40
CA LEU A 44 1.05 -8.94 32.64
C LEU A 44 2.16 -8.27 31.82
N ILE A 45 3.36 -8.85 31.80
CA ILE A 45 4.49 -8.36 31.01
C ILE A 45 4.19 -8.43 29.51
N PHE A 46 3.53 -9.49 29.05
CA PHE A 46 3.09 -9.61 27.67
C PHE A 46 2.12 -8.50 27.28
N ILE A 47 1.07 -8.25 28.09
CA ILE A 47 0.09 -7.19 27.83
C ILE A 47 0.78 -5.82 27.80
N LEU A 48 1.62 -5.51 28.79
CA LEU A 48 2.31 -4.23 28.86
C LEU A 48 3.26 -4.03 27.68
N GLY A 49 4.02 -5.07 27.32
CA GLY A 49 4.90 -5.07 26.17
C GLY A 49 4.14 -4.89 24.85
N PHE A 50 3.02 -5.59 24.68
CA PHE A 50 2.15 -5.46 23.50
C PHE A 50 1.62 -4.03 23.35
N LEU A 51 1.10 -3.44 24.43
CA LEU A 51 0.60 -2.06 24.44
C LEU A 51 1.72 -1.06 24.12
N LEU A 52 2.92 -1.25 24.69
CA LEU A 52 4.08 -0.43 24.40
C LEU A 52 4.51 -0.55 22.93
N ALA A 53 4.58 -1.77 22.39
CA ALA A 53 4.92 -2.01 20.99
C ALA A 53 3.90 -1.34 20.05
N TYR A 54 2.61 -1.43 20.38
CA TYR A 54 1.54 -0.78 19.63
C TYR A 54 1.67 0.75 19.67
N PHE A 55 1.92 1.32 20.85
CA PHE A 55 2.12 2.76 21.02
C PHE A 55 3.34 3.26 20.20
N LEU A 56 4.47 2.56 20.28
CA LEU A 56 5.67 2.88 19.50
C LEU A 56 5.41 2.81 17.99
N MET A 57 4.66 1.81 17.53
CA MET A 57 4.25 1.68 16.13
C MET A 57 3.43 2.89 15.67
N MET A 58 2.42 3.31 16.44
CA MET A 58 1.58 4.46 16.09
C MET A 58 2.40 5.75 15.96
N HIS A 59 3.35 5.97 16.87
CA HIS A 59 4.21 7.16 16.87
C HIS A 59 5.31 7.15 15.80
N LYS A 60 5.63 6.00 15.21
CA LYS A 60 6.68 5.88 14.20
C LYS A 60 6.23 6.48 12.86
N LYS A 61 6.59 7.73 12.59
CA LYS A 61 6.22 8.44 11.33
C LYS A 61 7.21 8.24 10.18
N SER A 62 8.46 7.89 10.48
CA SER A 62 9.52 7.79 9.49
C SER A 62 10.29 6.48 9.62
N PHE A 63 10.54 5.84 8.48
CA PHE A 63 11.39 4.67 8.37
C PHE A 63 12.71 5.07 7.72
N PRO A 64 13.85 4.53 8.20
CA PRO A 64 15.13 4.78 7.56
C PRO A 64 15.09 4.23 6.15
N THR A 65 15.55 5.05 5.20
CA THR A 65 15.71 4.61 3.82
C THR A 65 16.82 3.56 3.77
N PRO A 66 16.68 2.50 2.96
CA PRO A 66 17.74 1.52 2.83
C PRO A 66 19.01 2.19 2.29
N ASP A 67 20.17 1.69 2.73
CA ASP A 67 21.47 2.19 2.29
C ASP A 67 21.58 2.10 0.75
N LYS A 68 21.88 3.22 0.10
CA LYS A 68 21.95 3.31 -1.37
C LYS A 68 23.01 2.37 -1.95
N LYS A 69 24.15 2.22 -1.31
CA LYS A 69 25.24 1.34 -1.76
C LYS A 69 24.84 -0.12 -1.66
N ILE A 70 24.23 -0.51 -0.53
CA ILE A 70 23.73 -1.89 -0.34
C ILE A 70 22.61 -2.18 -1.33
N THR A 71 21.67 -1.24 -1.51
CA THR A 71 20.54 -1.38 -2.42
C THR A 71 21.03 -1.49 -3.86
N ALA A 72 21.92 -0.60 -4.31
CA ALA A 72 22.49 -0.65 -5.66
C ALA A 72 23.24 -1.97 -5.92
N ARG A 73 23.99 -2.49 -4.94
CA ARG A 73 24.67 -3.79 -5.07
C ARG A 73 23.69 -4.95 -5.20
N LYS A 74 22.60 -4.95 -4.42
CA LYS A 74 21.53 -5.94 -4.52
C LYS A 74 20.83 -5.86 -5.87
N MET A 75 20.46 -4.66 -6.29
CA MET A 75 19.84 -4.38 -7.59
C MET A 75 20.70 -4.86 -8.76
N ALA A 76 22.00 -4.52 -8.76
CA ALA A 76 22.92 -4.94 -9.82
C ALA A 76 22.99 -6.47 -9.91
N LYS A 77 23.04 -7.16 -8.77
CA LYS A 77 23.02 -8.62 -8.73
C LYS A 77 21.69 -9.19 -9.26
N GLU A 78 20.57 -8.63 -8.84
CA GLU A 78 19.23 -9.13 -9.19
C GLU A 78 18.94 -8.96 -10.69
N ILE A 79 19.22 -7.80 -11.29
CA ILE A 79 19.02 -7.59 -12.73
C ILE A 79 19.90 -8.51 -13.57
N THR A 80 21.14 -8.75 -13.15
CA THR A 80 22.03 -9.65 -13.90
C THR A 80 21.57 -11.11 -13.87
N GLN A 81 20.73 -11.46 -12.91
CA GLN A 81 20.27 -12.84 -12.68
C GLN A 81 18.84 -13.06 -13.16
N ASP A 82 17.99 -12.04 -13.11
CA ASP A 82 16.58 -12.12 -13.46
C ASP A 82 16.09 -10.84 -14.13
N SER A 83 15.60 -10.97 -15.37
CA SER A 83 14.97 -9.90 -16.15
C SER A 83 13.45 -10.05 -16.24
N THR A 84 12.83 -10.73 -15.27
CA THR A 84 11.37 -10.84 -15.19
C THR A 84 10.70 -9.47 -15.03
N PRO A 85 9.45 -9.30 -15.53
CA PRO A 85 8.67 -8.07 -15.31
C PRO A 85 8.55 -7.68 -13.84
N LEU A 86 8.52 -8.66 -12.94
CA LEU A 86 8.54 -8.45 -11.49
C LEU A 86 9.83 -7.78 -11.02
N ALA A 87 11.00 -8.33 -11.37
CA ALA A 87 12.30 -7.79 -11.00
C ALA A 87 12.46 -6.35 -11.54
N ILE A 88 12.01 -6.11 -12.77
CA ILE A 88 12.05 -4.79 -13.40
C ILE A 88 11.13 -3.79 -12.67
N SER A 89 9.93 -4.22 -12.28
CA SER A 89 8.99 -3.38 -11.52
C SER A 89 9.55 -2.99 -10.15
N HIS A 90 10.15 -3.96 -9.44
CA HIS A 90 10.84 -3.73 -8.18
C HIS A 90 12.01 -2.78 -8.33
N PHE A 91 12.88 -3.02 -9.31
CA PHE A 91 14.06 -2.19 -9.55
C PHE A 91 13.66 -0.75 -9.91
N SER A 92 12.66 -0.58 -10.77
CA SER A 92 12.17 0.74 -11.17
C SER A 92 11.56 1.50 -9.99
N SER A 93 10.82 0.80 -9.13
CA SER A 93 10.29 1.38 -7.88
C SER A 93 11.43 1.84 -6.96
N GLN A 94 12.49 1.03 -6.81
CA GLN A 94 13.65 1.40 -6.01
C GLN A 94 14.40 2.60 -6.59
N LEU A 95 14.60 2.66 -7.93
CA LEU A 95 15.19 3.82 -8.60
C LEU A 95 14.38 5.09 -8.32
N TYR A 96 13.05 5.00 -8.45
CA TYR A 96 12.15 6.11 -8.26
C TYR A 96 12.15 6.61 -6.81
N PHE A 97 11.88 5.73 -5.84
CA PHE A 97 11.73 6.12 -4.44
C PHE A 97 13.07 6.35 -3.74
N TYR A 98 14.03 5.43 -3.85
CA TYR A 98 15.27 5.47 -3.05
C TYR A 98 16.40 6.24 -3.69
N PHE A 99 16.53 6.17 -5.02
CA PHE A 99 17.58 6.89 -5.73
C PHE A 99 17.11 8.26 -6.25
N ASN A 100 15.80 8.52 -6.29
CA ASN A 100 15.20 9.72 -6.87
C ASN A 100 15.54 9.88 -8.36
N GLU A 101 15.75 8.75 -9.06
CA GLU A 101 16.10 8.67 -10.48
C GLU A 101 14.84 8.49 -11.33
N LYS A 102 13.95 9.48 -11.26
CA LYS A 102 12.60 9.43 -11.84
C LYS A 102 12.58 9.08 -13.32
N ARG A 103 13.44 9.77 -14.10
CA ARG A 103 13.52 9.58 -15.56
C ARG A 103 14.01 8.18 -15.91
N GLN A 104 14.98 7.66 -15.16
CA GLN A 104 15.54 6.32 -15.40
C GLN A 104 14.52 5.24 -15.05
N ALA A 105 13.79 5.40 -13.94
CA ALA A 105 12.72 4.49 -13.55
C ALA A 105 11.61 4.40 -14.62
N ILE A 106 11.14 5.55 -15.12
CA ILE A 106 10.12 5.60 -16.17
C ILE A 106 10.64 4.99 -17.47
N ALA A 107 11.82 5.40 -17.93
CA ALA A 107 12.41 4.91 -19.18
C ALA A 107 12.63 3.39 -19.15
N LEU A 108 13.01 2.85 -17.99
CA LEU A 108 13.15 1.41 -17.85
C LEU A 108 11.80 0.69 -17.95
N LEU A 109 10.77 1.17 -17.26
CA LEU A 109 9.43 0.56 -17.33
C LEU A 109 8.85 0.64 -18.74
N GLU A 110 8.99 1.79 -19.42
CA GLU A 110 8.54 1.98 -20.81
C GLU A 110 9.22 0.99 -21.76
N LYS A 111 10.51 0.68 -21.56
CA LYS A 111 11.25 -0.31 -22.36
C LYS A 111 10.60 -1.71 -22.30
N TYR A 112 9.93 -2.06 -21.20
CA TYR A 112 9.33 -3.37 -20.98
C TYR A 112 7.79 -3.35 -21.02
N GLN A 113 7.19 -2.26 -21.49
CA GLN A 113 5.74 -2.12 -21.59
C GLN A 113 5.09 -3.20 -22.48
N ASN A 114 5.79 -3.65 -23.53
CA ASN A 114 5.30 -4.66 -24.46
C ASN A 114 5.10 -6.04 -23.84
N THR A 115 5.56 -6.27 -22.60
CA THR A 115 5.30 -7.52 -21.89
C THR A 115 3.84 -7.68 -21.48
N HIS A 116 3.06 -6.59 -21.49
CA HIS A 116 1.67 -6.52 -21.03
C HIS A 116 1.46 -7.05 -19.60
N ASP A 117 2.53 -7.13 -18.80
CA ASP A 117 2.46 -7.57 -17.41
C ASP A 117 1.67 -6.56 -16.56
N PRO A 118 0.63 -7.00 -15.82
CA PRO A 118 -0.20 -6.10 -15.03
C PRO A 118 0.56 -5.36 -13.93
N LEU A 119 1.54 -5.99 -13.28
CA LEU A 119 2.30 -5.37 -12.21
C LEU A 119 3.22 -4.28 -12.74
N LEU A 120 3.90 -4.55 -13.86
CA LEU A 120 4.75 -3.57 -14.55
C LEU A 120 3.93 -2.37 -15.02
N CYS A 121 2.79 -2.63 -15.66
CA CYS A 121 1.86 -1.60 -16.11
C CYS A 121 1.32 -0.76 -14.93
N ALA A 122 0.88 -1.40 -13.84
CA ALA A 122 0.42 -0.73 -12.63
C ALA A 122 1.52 0.17 -12.03
N THR A 123 2.75 -0.33 -11.96
CA THR A 123 3.90 0.41 -11.42
C THR A 123 4.23 1.64 -12.26
N LEU A 124 4.25 1.50 -13.60
CA LEU A 124 4.48 2.61 -14.52
C LEU A 124 3.38 3.66 -14.40
N ALA A 125 2.12 3.23 -14.41
CA ALA A 125 0.97 4.11 -14.31
C ALA A 125 0.95 4.87 -12.97
N ASP A 126 1.26 4.23 -11.85
CA ASP A 126 1.35 4.87 -10.54
C ASP A 126 2.47 5.93 -10.48
N ILE A 127 3.66 5.61 -10.99
CA ILE A 127 4.78 6.57 -11.08
C ILE A 127 4.39 7.77 -11.96
N LEU A 128 3.76 7.54 -13.11
CA LEU A 128 3.29 8.61 -14.00
C LEU A 128 2.23 9.48 -13.32
N LEU A 129 1.35 8.88 -12.52
CA LEU A 129 0.31 9.59 -11.78
C LEU A 129 0.91 10.57 -10.75
N ARG A 130 1.93 10.13 -10.01
CA ARG A 130 2.70 10.96 -9.06
C ARG A 130 3.46 12.11 -9.72
N GLU A 131 3.96 11.87 -10.92
CA GLU A 131 4.61 12.90 -11.75
C GLU A 131 3.59 13.84 -12.42
N GLY A 132 2.30 13.75 -12.08
CA GLY A 132 1.27 14.64 -12.59
C GLY A 132 0.92 14.39 -14.06
N ARG A 133 1.14 13.17 -14.57
CA ARG A 133 0.87 12.77 -15.96
C ARG A 133 -0.33 11.78 -16.05
N PRO A 134 -1.53 12.11 -15.55
CA PRO A 134 -2.65 11.18 -15.48
C PRO A 134 -3.13 10.71 -16.86
N ARG A 135 -3.11 11.58 -17.87
CA ARG A 135 -3.47 11.20 -19.26
C ARG A 135 -2.49 10.18 -19.85
N HIS A 136 -1.22 10.24 -19.49
CA HIS A 136 -0.24 9.26 -19.94
C HIS A 136 -0.48 7.93 -19.24
N ALA A 137 -0.62 7.96 -17.91
CA ALA A 137 -0.96 6.78 -17.12
C ALA A 137 -2.23 6.09 -17.63
N LEU A 138 -3.25 6.86 -18.00
CA LEU A 138 -4.51 6.34 -18.56
C LEU A 138 -4.28 5.53 -19.85
N ARG A 139 -3.46 6.05 -20.77
CA ARG A 139 -3.12 5.34 -22.03
C ARG A 139 -2.39 4.03 -21.74
N ILE A 140 -1.36 4.08 -20.89
CA ILE A 140 -0.58 2.89 -20.49
C ILE A 140 -1.50 1.79 -19.94
N VAL A 141 -2.44 2.14 -19.07
CA VAL A 141 -3.39 1.17 -18.50
C VAL A 141 -4.35 0.65 -19.58
N HIS A 142 -4.92 1.51 -20.41
CA HIS A 142 -5.86 1.09 -21.47
C HIS A 142 -5.23 0.18 -22.53
N ASP A 143 -3.96 0.41 -22.86
CA ASP A 143 -3.22 -0.38 -23.85
C ASP A 143 -2.89 -1.79 -23.31
N ASN A 144 -3.10 -2.05 -22.02
CA ASN A 144 -2.91 -3.37 -21.43
C ASN A 144 -4.16 -4.25 -21.64
N PRO A 145 -4.04 -5.47 -22.21
CA PRO A 145 -5.17 -6.37 -22.44
C PRO A 145 -5.90 -6.79 -21.15
N HIS A 146 -5.22 -6.72 -19.99
CA HIS A 146 -5.77 -7.11 -18.70
C HIS A 146 -6.40 -5.96 -17.90
N HIS A 147 -6.54 -4.76 -18.49
CA HIS A 147 -7.01 -3.56 -17.78
C HIS A 147 -8.40 -3.67 -17.15
N THR A 148 -9.25 -4.59 -17.63
CA THR A 148 -10.59 -4.86 -17.06
C THR A 148 -10.65 -6.11 -16.19
N SER A 149 -9.65 -6.98 -16.26
CA SER A 149 -9.65 -8.28 -15.58
C SER A 149 -8.74 -8.32 -14.35
N ASP A 150 -7.75 -7.43 -14.27
CA ASP A 150 -6.83 -7.38 -13.15
C ASP A 150 -7.26 -6.35 -12.08
N PRO A 151 -7.45 -6.77 -10.81
CA PRO A 151 -7.94 -5.87 -9.77
C PRO A 151 -6.92 -4.79 -9.38
N LEU A 152 -5.62 -5.02 -9.53
CA LEU A 152 -4.58 -4.01 -9.27
C LEU A 152 -4.60 -2.93 -10.36
N LEU A 153 -4.69 -3.32 -11.64
CA LEU A 153 -4.83 -2.36 -12.74
C LEU A 153 -6.10 -1.52 -12.60
N LEU A 154 -7.21 -2.13 -12.22
CA LEU A 154 -8.45 -1.40 -11.93
C LEU A 154 -8.29 -0.44 -10.75
N CYS A 155 -7.56 -0.82 -9.70
CA CYS A 155 -7.26 0.08 -8.59
C CYS A 155 -6.51 1.34 -9.09
N VAL A 156 -5.45 1.14 -9.88
CA VAL A 156 -4.66 2.24 -10.47
C VAL A 156 -5.50 3.08 -11.43
N LEU A 157 -6.34 2.45 -12.27
CA LEU A 157 -7.29 3.15 -13.14
C LEU A 157 -8.25 4.03 -12.34
N GLY A 158 -8.76 3.53 -11.21
CA GLY A 158 -9.58 4.32 -10.29
C GLY A 158 -8.83 5.54 -9.76
N HIS A 159 -7.54 5.40 -9.40
CA HIS A 159 -6.71 6.53 -8.96
C HIS A 159 -6.49 7.56 -10.07
N ILE A 160 -6.27 7.11 -11.30
CA ILE A 160 -6.12 7.98 -12.49
C ILE A 160 -7.40 8.79 -12.72
N LEU A 161 -8.56 8.12 -12.76
CA LEU A 161 -9.86 8.76 -12.96
C LEU A 161 -10.16 9.76 -11.84
N ARG A 162 -9.83 9.41 -10.60
CA ARG A 162 -9.97 10.29 -9.44
C ARG A 162 -9.13 11.57 -9.60
N GLN A 163 -7.87 11.46 -10.04
CA GLN A 163 -7.02 12.63 -10.29
C GLN A 163 -7.49 13.49 -11.48
N MET A 164 -8.23 12.88 -12.41
CA MET A 164 -8.89 13.58 -13.51
C MET A 164 -10.26 14.16 -13.13
N ASN A 165 -10.69 14.04 -11.87
CA ASN A 165 -12.00 14.45 -11.36
C ASN A 165 -13.20 13.69 -11.96
N GLU A 166 -12.97 12.52 -12.54
CA GLU A 166 -14.01 11.63 -13.08
C GLU A 166 -14.58 10.74 -11.98
N TRP A 167 -15.20 11.37 -10.96
CA TRP A 167 -15.54 10.73 -9.69
C TRP A 167 -16.48 9.53 -9.84
N GLN A 168 -17.53 9.65 -10.65
CA GLN A 168 -18.50 8.57 -10.89
C GLN A 168 -17.85 7.38 -11.59
N ALA A 169 -16.97 7.63 -12.55
CA ALA A 169 -16.23 6.57 -13.24
C ALA A 169 -15.24 5.89 -12.27
N ALA A 170 -14.52 6.68 -11.45
CA ALA A 170 -13.62 6.17 -10.43
C ALA A 170 -14.34 5.24 -9.44
N ILE A 171 -15.55 5.60 -8.98
CA ILE A 171 -16.37 4.75 -8.10
C ILE A 171 -16.65 3.40 -8.73
N ARG A 172 -17.17 3.38 -9.98
CA ARG A 172 -17.49 2.12 -10.68
C ARG A 172 -16.27 1.22 -10.82
N ILE A 173 -15.13 1.81 -11.15
CA ILE A 173 -13.87 1.08 -11.34
C ILE A 173 -13.35 0.53 -10.00
N TYR A 174 -13.42 1.30 -8.92
CA TYR A 174 -13.04 0.82 -7.58
C TYR A 174 -13.96 -0.30 -7.09
N GLU A 175 -15.27 -0.20 -7.30
CA GLU A 175 -16.22 -1.27 -6.96
C GLU A 175 -15.92 -2.55 -7.74
N LEU A 176 -15.61 -2.42 -9.04
CA LEU A 176 -15.20 -3.54 -9.88
C LEU A 176 -13.90 -4.18 -9.39
N SER A 177 -12.88 -3.37 -9.04
CA SER A 177 -11.63 -3.84 -8.45
C SER A 177 -11.88 -4.66 -7.18
N LEU A 178 -12.73 -4.18 -6.27
CA LEU A 178 -13.11 -4.91 -5.05
C LEU A 178 -13.89 -6.18 -5.33
N ALA A 179 -14.77 -6.18 -6.34
CA ALA A 179 -15.54 -7.35 -6.71
C ALA A 179 -14.65 -8.46 -7.29
N LEU A 180 -13.67 -8.10 -8.12
CA LEU A 180 -12.71 -9.03 -8.69
C LEU A 180 -11.71 -9.52 -7.64
N SER A 181 -11.18 -8.63 -6.79
CA SER A 181 -10.21 -9.03 -5.76
C SER A 181 -10.80 -10.01 -4.75
N LYS A 182 -12.11 -9.97 -4.49
CA LYS A 182 -12.81 -11.00 -3.69
C LYS A 182 -12.87 -12.37 -4.37
N LYS A 183 -12.90 -12.41 -5.70
CA LYS A 183 -13.00 -13.65 -6.49
C LYS A 183 -11.63 -14.27 -6.76
N SER A 184 -10.66 -13.46 -7.19
CA SER A 184 -9.35 -13.92 -7.68
C SER A 184 -8.17 -13.48 -6.82
N GLY A 185 -8.36 -12.60 -5.84
CA GLY A 185 -7.27 -11.96 -5.11
C GLY A 185 -6.54 -10.89 -5.92
N PHE A 186 -5.65 -10.14 -5.26
CA PHE A 186 -4.69 -9.26 -5.94
C PHE A 186 -3.50 -10.07 -6.49
N PRO A 187 -2.87 -9.61 -7.59
CA PRO A 187 -1.72 -10.29 -8.16
C PRO A 187 -0.58 -10.44 -7.15
N CYS A 188 0.13 -11.57 -7.25
CA CYS A 188 1.30 -11.85 -6.43
C CYS A 188 2.50 -11.03 -6.93
N ASN A 189 3.17 -10.31 -6.03
CA ASN A 189 4.39 -9.55 -6.33
C ASN A 189 5.68 -10.29 -5.93
N GLY A 190 5.65 -11.63 -5.93
CA GLY A 190 6.77 -12.47 -5.48
C GLY A 190 7.13 -12.36 -4.00
N ALA A 191 6.39 -11.60 -3.20
CA ALA A 191 6.58 -11.56 -1.76
C ALA A 191 6.10 -12.85 -1.09
N ASN A 192 6.54 -13.10 0.15
CA ASN A 192 6.06 -14.25 0.91
C ASN A 192 4.56 -14.11 1.22
N ARG A 193 3.92 -15.24 1.57
CA ARG A 193 2.47 -15.31 1.83
C ARG A 193 1.99 -14.29 2.86
N PHE A 194 2.78 -14.05 3.90
CA PHE A 194 2.42 -13.09 4.95
C PHE A 194 2.46 -11.66 4.44
N THR A 195 3.51 -11.27 3.71
CA THR A 195 3.60 -9.95 3.07
C THR A 195 2.47 -9.76 2.05
N GLN A 196 2.17 -10.77 1.22
CA GLN A 196 1.07 -10.71 0.25
C GLN A 196 -0.29 -10.50 0.94
N PHE A 197 -0.51 -11.17 2.08
CA PHE A 197 -1.70 -10.97 2.90
C PHE A 197 -1.79 -9.52 3.42
N LEU A 198 -0.71 -8.98 3.97
CA LEU A 198 -0.67 -7.60 4.45
C LEU A 198 -0.92 -6.59 3.32
N LEU A 199 -0.31 -6.81 2.16
CA LEU A 199 -0.52 -5.97 0.98
C LEU A 199 -1.96 -6.02 0.48
N THR A 200 -2.57 -7.20 0.46
CA THR A 200 -3.98 -7.37 0.10
C THR A 200 -4.91 -6.59 1.01
N LEU A 201 -4.68 -6.64 2.34
CA LEU A 201 -5.41 -5.81 3.30
C LEU A 201 -5.21 -4.32 3.03
N SER A 202 -3.97 -3.93 2.77
CA SER A 202 -3.57 -2.56 2.48
C SER A 202 -4.27 -2.00 1.24
N TYR A 203 -4.20 -2.70 0.11
CA TYR A 203 -4.89 -2.30 -1.13
C TYR A 203 -6.40 -2.22 -0.95
N THR A 204 -7.00 -3.19 -0.26
CA THR A 204 -8.44 -3.19 0.00
C THR A 204 -8.84 -1.99 0.86
N ALA A 205 -8.01 -1.63 1.85
CA ALA A 205 -8.24 -0.45 2.68
C ALA A 205 -8.11 0.84 1.87
N THR A 206 -7.08 0.97 1.01
CA THR A 206 -6.91 2.12 0.13
C THR A 206 -8.07 2.30 -0.82
N ILE A 207 -8.59 1.24 -1.43
CA ILE A 207 -9.74 1.34 -2.33
C ILE A 207 -10.97 1.81 -1.56
N HIS A 208 -11.22 1.27 -0.37
CA HIS A 208 -12.31 1.75 0.48
C HIS A 208 -12.14 3.21 0.89
N HIS A 209 -10.94 3.65 1.27
CA HIS A 209 -10.68 5.05 1.56
C HIS A 209 -10.89 5.94 0.34
N SER A 210 -10.47 5.50 -0.84
CA SER A 210 -10.63 6.24 -2.10
C SER A 210 -12.10 6.32 -2.51
N LEU A 211 -12.88 5.26 -2.33
CA LEU A 211 -14.34 5.29 -2.46
C LEU A 211 -14.97 6.28 -1.48
N GLY A 212 -14.50 6.28 -0.23
CA GLY A 212 -14.91 7.25 0.79
C GLY A 212 -14.70 8.68 0.33
N ASP A 213 -13.50 8.99 -0.20
CA ASP A 213 -13.15 10.31 -0.75
C ASP A 213 -14.07 10.69 -1.93
N CYS A 214 -14.28 9.77 -2.88
CA CYS A 214 -15.15 10.02 -4.03
C CYS A 214 -16.61 10.30 -3.61
N TYR A 215 -17.17 9.49 -2.71
CA TYR A 215 -18.54 9.70 -2.22
C TYR A 215 -18.67 10.98 -1.39
N LEU A 216 -17.63 11.35 -0.64
CA LEU A 216 -17.60 12.60 0.11
C LEU A 216 -17.69 13.81 -0.84
N ILE A 217 -16.93 13.79 -1.94
CA ILE A 217 -16.96 14.85 -2.96
C ILE A 217 -18.33 14.93 -3.64
N LEU A 218 -18.95 13.77 -3.93
CA LEU A 218 -20.30 13.69 -4.47
C LEU A 218 -21.41 13.96 -3.43
N LYS A 219 -21.05 14.34 -2.20
CA LYS A 219 -21.96 14.64 -1.08
C LYS A 219 -22.85 13.45 -0.66
N ASN A 220 -22.46 12.22 -1.00
CA ASN A 220 -23.11 11.01 -0.51
C ASN A 220 -22.47 10.57 0.82
N TYR A 221 -22.80 11.27 1.89
CA TYR A 221 -22.15 11.09 3.20
C TYR A 221 -22.37 9.71 3.81
N SER A 222 -23.52 9.08 3.56
CA SER A 222 -23.83 7.74 4.08
C SER A 222 -22.86 6.71 3.51
N GLN A 223 -22.68 6.70 2.18
CA GLN A 223 -21.71 5.80 1.54
C GLN A 223 -20.27 6.15 1.90
N ALA A 224 -19.94 7.45 1.99
CA ALA A 224 -18.61 7.88 2.41
C ALA A 224 -18.24 7.33 3.79
N LYS A 225 -19.13 7.49 4.78
CA LYS A 225 -18.92 6.98 6.16
C LYS A 225 -18.76 5.46 6.17
N LYS A 226 -19.61 4.74 5.45
CA LYS A 226 -19.52 3.27 5.31
C LYS A 226 -18.16 2.86 4.78
N HIS A 227 -17.68 3.50 3.71
CA HIS A 227 -16.41 3.15 3.08
C HIS A 227 -15.20 3.53 3.93
N TYR A 228 -15.22 4.67 4.64
CA TYR A 228 -14.16 4.97 5.62
C TYR A 228 -14.10 3.93 6.74
N LEU A 229 -15.25 3.51 7.29
CA LEU A 229 -15.29 2.46 8.31
C LEU A 229 -14.71 1.15 7.79
N LEU A 230 -15.12 0.71 6.59
CA LEU A 230 -14.62 -0.52 5.97
C LEU A 230 -13.11 -0.46 5.70
N GLY A 231 -12.57 0.68 5.30
CA GLY A 231 -11.13 0.87 5.13
C GLY A 231 -10.39 0.84 6.47
N ASN A 232 -10.89 1.58 7.46
CA ASN A 232 -10.27 1.70 8.79
C ASN A 232 -10.16 0.36 9.52
N ILE A 233 -11.22 -0.47 9.51
CA ILE A 233 -11.21 -1.79 10.19
C ILE A 233 -10.12 -2.72 9.61
N ARG A 234 -9.70 -2.53 8.36
CA ARG A 234 -8.64 -3.33 7.73
C ARG A 234 -7.23 -2.87 8.10
N ILE A 235 -7.11 -1.67 8.66
CA ILE A 235 -5.84 -1.08 9.08
C ILE A 235 -5.76 -1.16 10.61
N PHE A 236 -4.87 -2.01 11.10
CA PHE A 236 -4.64 -2.19 12.54
C PHE A 236 -4.13 -0.91 13.24
N ASP A 237 -3.45 -0.05 12.48
CA ASP A 237 -2.93 1.22 12.98
C ASP A 237 -3.99 2.34 12.92
N VAL A 238 -4.53 2.71 14.08
CA VAL A 238 -5.53 3.78 14.22
C VAL A 238 -4.99 5.14 13.76
N SER A 239 -3.68 5.36 13.79
CA SER A 239 -3.09 6.63 13.32
C SER A 239 -3.19 6.83 11.80
N LEU A 240 -3.51 5.77 11.05
CA LEU A 240 -3.74 5.81 9.61
C LEU A 240 -5.23 5.83 9.24
N TRP A 241 -6.12 5.83 10.25
CA TRP A 241 -7.55 5.88 9.99
C TRP A 241 -7.95 7.20 9.36
N ARG A 242 -8.77 7.11 8.32
CA ARG A 242 -9.33 8.28 7.66
C ARG A 242 -10.71 8.59 8.22
N THR A 243 -10.96 9.88 8.44
CA THR A 243 -12.28 10.40 8.76
C THR A 243 -12.65 11.44 7.72
N GLY A 244 -13.80 11.27 7.08
CA GLY A 244 -14.40 12.34 6.29
C GLY A 244 -14.88 13.42 7.24
N LYS A 245 -14.41 14.67 7.08
CA LYS A 245 -15.05 15.83 7.71
C LYS A 245 -16.37 16.08 6.99
N VAL A 246 -17.39 15.29 7.32
CA VAL A 246 -18.76 15.56 6.89
C VAL A 246 -19.18 16.83 7.61
N PRO A 247 -19.58 17.90 6.91
CA PRO A 247 -20.18 19.04 7.59
C PRO A 247 -21.42 18.52 8.32
N THR A 248 -21.39 18.55 9.65
CA THR A 248 -22.56 18.29 10.46
C THR A 248 -23.57 19.38 10.13
N THR A 249 -24.45 19.10 9.18
CA THR A 249 -25.71 19.82 9.08
C THR A 249 -26.43 19.54 10.38
N HIS A 250 -26.32 20.48 11.33
CA HIS A 250 -27.28 20.59 12.40
C HIS A 250 -28.63 20.78 11.70
N THR A 251 -29.44 19.73 11.70
CA THR A 251 -30.87 19.85 11.47
C THR A 251 -31.38 20.73 12.61
N ALA A 252 -31.77 21.96 12.28
CA ALA A 252 -32.54 22.84 13.15
C ALA A 252 -33.94 22.27 13.37
#